data_AF-B9SQB2-F1
#
_entry.id   AF-B9SQB2-F1
#
_cell.length_a   1.000
_cell.length_b   1.000
_cell.length_c   1.000
_cell.angle_alpha   90.00
_cell.angle_beta   90.00
_cell.angle_gamma   90.00
#
_symmetry.space_group_name_H-M   'P 1'
#
loop_
_entity.id
_entity.type
_entity.pdbx_description
1 polymer ?
#
loop_
_entity_poly.entity_id
_entity_poly.type
_entity_poly.pdbx_seq_one_letter_code
_entity_poly.pdbx_strand_id
1 'polypeptide(L)'
;MERKALSFLLMCVVIGMSVGQSNAFWHGFKDCMKNCLIQCAIPPWTPSCPAMCMGKCIIHPFAKGTESSHQFCTSGCATSKCSKLISKENDRLDEVESCVNGCSQTCVINYRPAN
;
A
#
# COMPACT_ATOMS: atom_id res chain seq x y z
N MET A 1 -22.09 30.55 2.65
CA MET A 1 -21.92 29.10 2.41
C MET A 1 -20.59 28.80 1.70
N GLU A 2 -20.10 29.72 0.87
CA GLU A 2 -18.74 29.83 0.31
C GLU A 2 -17.57 29.26 1.14
N ARG A 3 -17.34 29.72 2.39
CA ARG A 3 -16.15 29.29 3.18
C ARG A 3 -16.18 27.81 3.57
N LYS A 4 -17.36 27.24 3.82
CA LYS A 4 -17.50 25.82 4.16
C LYS A 4 -17.29 24.95 2.92
N ALA A 5 -17.82 25.37 1.78
CA ALA A 5 -17.59 24.72 0.50
C ALA A 5 -16.11 24.78 0.10
N LEU A 6 -15.45 25.92 0.27
CA LEU A 6 -14.00 26.06 0.03
C LEU A 6 -13.17 25.20 0.97
N SER A 7 -13.54 25.06 2.24
CA SER A 7 -12.86 24.17 3.19
C SER A 7 -13.02 22.69 2.82
N PHE A 8 -14.23 22.27 2.43
CA PHE A 8 -14.46 20.92 1.91
C PHE A 8 -13.71 20.67 0.60
N LEU A 9 -13.68 21.65 -0.32
CA LEU A 9 -12.91 21.57 -1.55
C LEU A 9 -11.40 21.50 -1.27
N LEU A 10 -10.87 22.27 -0.33
CA LEU A 10 -9.47 22.20 0.08
C LEU A 10 -9.14 20.84 0.72
N MET A 11 -10.02 20.29 1.55
CA MET A 11 -9.87 18.93 2.07
C MET A 11 -9.89 17.88 0.95
N CYS A 12 -10.83 17.97 0.01
CA CYS A 12 -10.89 17.08 -1.15
C CYS A 12 -9.68 17.23 -2.08
N VAL A 13 -9.12 18.45 -2.21
CA VAL A 13 -7.93 18.74 -3.00
C VAL A 13 -6.68 18.21 -2.30
N VAL A 14 -6.55 18.33 -0.97
CA VAL A 14 -5.43 17.73 -0.21
C VAL A 14 -5.49 16.19 -0.27
N ILE A 15 -6.69 15.61 -0.19
CA ILE A 15 -6.89 14.16 -0.37
C ILE A 15 -6.66 13.75 -1.83
N GLY A 16 -7.00 14.60 -2.81
CA GLY A 16 -6.78 14.34 -4.24
C GLY A 16 -5.32 14.51 -4.68
N MET A 17 -4.59 15.45 -4.07
CA MET A 17 -3.16 15.68 -4.32
C MET A 17 -2.27 14.64 -3.63
N SER A 18 -2.77 13.93 -2.62
CA SER A 18 -2.10 12.73 -2.09
C SER A 18 -2.27 11.49 -2.97
N VAL A 19 -3.05 11.59 -4.06
CA VAL A 19 -3.24 10.53 -5.07
C VAL A 19 -2.45 10.84 -6.36
N GLY A 20 -1.70 11.94 -6.40
CA GLY A 20 -0.95 12.40 -7.58
C GLY A 20 0.54 12.09 -7.55
N GLN A 21 0.94 11.09 -8.35
CA GLN A 21 2.29 10.84 -8.92
C GLN A 21 3.42 10.31 -8.00
N SER A 22 3.74 9.03 -8.16
CA SER A 22 5.05 8.63 -8.68
C SER A 22 4.99 7.28 -9.40
N ASN A 23 5.33 7.33 -10.68
CA ASN A 23 5.38 6.22 -11.64
C ASN A 23 6.65 5.37 -11.46
N ALA A 24 6.74 4.65 -10.35
CA ALA A 24 7.62 3.51 -10.24
C ALA A 24 6.99 2.58 -9.21
N PHE A 25 6.77 1.32 -9.61
CA PHE A 25 6.13 0.24 -8.85
C PHE A 25 6.67 0.05 -7.40
N TRP A 26 7.78 0.72 -7.04
CA TRP A 26 8.48 0.63 -5.76
C TRP A 26 8.99 1.95 -5.16
N HIS A 27 8.91 3.08 -5.86
CA HIS A 27 9.55 4.31 -5.37
C HIS A 27 8.67 4.96 -4.30
N GLY A 28 8.92 4.60 -3.04
CA GLY A 28 8.20 5.10 -1.86
C GLY A 28 7.34 4.07 -1.13
N PHE A 29 7.46 2.76 -1.39
CA PHE A 29 6.75 1.74 -0.61
C PHE A 29 7.06 1.86 0.88
N LYS A 30 8.35 2.03 1.21
CA LYS A 30 8.84 2.20 2.58
C LYS A 30 8.24 3.43 3.25
N ASP A 31 8.21 4.56 2.55
CA ASP A 31 7.63 5.81 3.06
C ASP A 31 6.11 5.71 3.21
N CYS A 32 5.42 5.05 2.27
CA CYS A 32 3.99 4.76 2.37
C CYS A 32 3.68 3.90 3.61
N MET A 33 4.46 2.84 3.82
CA MET A 33 4.31 1.95 4.97
C MET A 33 4.59 2.70 6.29
N LYS A 34 5.67 3.47 6.39
CA LYS A 34 5.96 4.30 7.57
C LYS A 34 4.81 5.24 7.88
N ASN A 35 4.37 6.02 6.90
CA ASN A 35 3.33 7.01 7.09
C ASN A 35 1.99 6.36 7.49
N CYS A 36 1.69 5.18 6.95
CA CYS A 36 0.50 4.43 7.32
C CYS A 36 0.60 3.81 8.72
N LEU A 37 1.73 3.19 9.08
CA LEU A 37 1.94 2.58 10.39
C LEU A 37 1.94 3.61 11.53
N ILE A 38 2.41 4.84 11.28
CA ILE A 38 2.29 5.95 12.23
C ILE A 38 0.83 6.22 12.60
N GLN A 39 -0.09 6.12 11.65
CA GLN A 39 -1.52 6.31 11.93
C GLN A 39 -2.08 5.21 12.85
N CYS A 40 -1.46 4.03 12.83
CA CYS A 40 -1.81 2.92 13.72
C CYS A 40 -1.11 2.96 15.08
N ALA A 41 -0.11 3.83 15.26
CA ALA A 41 0.49 4.06 16.58
C ALA A 41 -0.52 4.72 17.55
N ILE A 42 -1.56 5.36 17.01
CA ILE A 42 -2.71 5.84 17.77
C ILE A 42 -3.53 4.60 18.20
N PRO A 43 -3.57 4.25 19.49
CA PRO A 43 -4.14 2.99 19.96
C PRO A 43 -5.63 2.85 19.60
N PRO A 44 -6.11 1.60 19.34
CA PRO A 44 -5.43 0.33 19.59
C PRO A 44 -4.59 -0.20 18.40
N TRP A 45 -3.39 -0.73 18.70
CA TRP A 45 -2.59 -1.46 17.72
C TRP A 45 -3.26 -2.80 17.40
N THR A 46 -3.86 -2.92 16.23
CA THR A 46 -4.45 -4.18 15.77
C THR A 46 -3.50 -4.91 14.82
N PRO A 47 -3.47 -6.25 14.86
CA PRO A 47 -2.72 -7.04 13.88
C PRO A 47 -3.25 -6.86 12.44
N SER A 48 -4.43 -6.25 12.27
CA SER A 48 -5.00 -5.89 10.97
C SER A 48 -4.40 -4.61 10.38
N CYS A 49 -3.79 -3.72 11.17
CA CYS A 49 -3.20 -2.49 10.64
C CYS A 49 -2.10 -2.76 9.61
N PRO A 50 -1.08 -3.61 9.88
CA PRO A 50 -0.04 -3.90 8.92
C PRO A 50 -0.59 -4.39 7.57
N ALA A 51 -1.61 -5.26 7.62
CA ALA A 51 -2.31 -5.75 6.44
C ALA A 51 -3.03 -4.63 5.67
N MET A 52 -3.71 -3.73 6.38
CA MET A 52 -4.38 -2.56 5.80
C MET A 52 -3.38 -1.63 5.11
N CYS A 53 -2.24 -1.35 5.74
CA CYS A 53 -1.18 -0.52 5.17
C CYS A 53 -0.57 -1.16 3.92
N MET A 54 -0.34 -2.47 3.93
CA MET A 54 0.11 -3.19 2.73
C MET A 54 -0.89 -3.05 1.59
N GLY A 55 -2.18 -3.24 1.84
CA GLY A 55 -3.21 -3.04 0.81
C GLY A 55 -3.16 -1.62 0.23
N LYS A 56 -3.05 -0.60 1.09
CA LYS A 56 -3.01 0.82 0.69
C LYS A 56 -1.75 1.20 -0.09
N CYS A 57 -0.63 0.56 0.19
CA CYS A 57 0.66 0.85 -0.45
C CYS A 57 0.95 -0.03 -1.68
N ILE A 58 0.21 -1.13 -1.89
CA ILE A 58 0.39 -2.06 -3.02
C ILE A 58 -0.72 -1.88 -4.08
N ILE A 59 -1.97 -1.64 -3.65
CA ILE A 59 -3.11 -1.57 -4.57
C ILE A 59 -3.28 -0.15 -5.07
N HIS A 60 -3.16 0.04 -6.38
CA HIS A 60 -3.41 1.33 -7.02
C HIS A 60 -4.80 1.35 -7.67
N PRO A 61 -5.63 2.36 -7.38
CA PRO A 61 -7.00 2.41 -7.89
C PRO A 61 -7.10 2.60 -9.42
N PHE A 62 -6.01 2.96 -10.09
CA PHE A 62 -5.96 3.19 -11.54
C PHE A 62 -5.33 2.04 -12.33
N ALA A 63 -4.94 0.94 -11.68
CA ALA A 63 -4.35 -0.22 -12.34
C ALA A 63 -5.36 -0.88 -13.30
N LYS A 64 -4.92 -1.25 -14.50
CA LYS A 64 -5.78 -1.86 -15.53
C LYS A 64 -5.38 -3.30 -15.84
N GLY A 65 -6.37 -4.16 -16.07
CA GLY A 65 -6.19 -5.50 -16.64
C GLY A 65 -5.21 -6.38 -15.85
N THR A 66 -4.07 -6.71 -16.46
CA THR A 66 -3.04 -7.58 -15.87
C THR A 66 -2.33 -6.94 -14.67
N GLU A 67 -2.25 -5.61 -14.63
CA GLU A 67 -1.66 -4.86 -13.52
C GLU A 67 -2.51 -5.00 -12.25
N SER A 68 -3.84 -4.97 -12.38
CA SER A 68 -4.72 -5.13 -11.22
C SER A 68 -4.67 -6.56 -10.67
N SER A 69 -4.66 -7.59 -11.54
CA SER A 69 -4.47 -8.98 -11.08
C SER A 69 -3.13 -9.21 -10.39
N HIS A 70 -2.06 -8.58 -10.90
CA HIS A 70 -0.73 -8.65 -10.30
C HIS A 70 -0.70 -7.98 -8.92
N GLN A 71 -1.34 -6.82 -8.76
CA GLN A 71 -1.47 -6.11 -7.48
C GLN A 71 -2.31 -6.89 -6.46
N PHE A 72 -3.42 -7.51 -6.87
CA PHE A 72 -4.22 -8.34 -5.97
C PHE A 72 -3.48 -9.60 -5.52
N CYS A 73 -2.77 -10.27 -6.44
CA CYS A 73 -1.92 -11.40 -6.10
C CYS A 73 -0.80 -10.99 -5.12
N THR A 74 -0.13 -9.88 -5.41
CA THR A 74 0.98 -9.37 -4.59
C THR A 74 0.49 -8.99 -3.19
N SER A 75 -0.63 -8.27 -3.09
CA SER A 75 -1.21 -7.84 -1.80
C SER A 75 -1.71 -9.02 -0.97
N GLY A 76 -2.33 -10.04 -1.59
CA GLY A 76 -2.74 -11.26 -0.90
C GLY A 76 -1.56 -12.05 -0.33
N CYS A 77 -0.50 -12.24 -1.15
CA CYS A 77 0.73 -12.89 -0.71
C CYS A 77 1.41 -12.11 0.42
N ALA A 78 1.53 -10.79 0.27
CA ALA A 78 2.16 -9.91 1.25
C ALA A 78 1.42 -9.92 2.58
N THR A 79 0.09 -9.82 2.54
CA THR A 79 -0.75 -9.84 3.74
C THR A 79 -0.61 -11.16 4.51
N SER A 80 -0.49 -12.28 3.80
CA SER A 80 -0.33 -13.61 4.41
C SER A 80 1.07 -13.84 5.01
N LYS A 81 2.12 -13.41 4.30
CA LYS A 81 3.52 -13.75 4.63
C LYS A 81 4.29 -12.62 5.28
N CYS A 82 4.17 -11.41 4.75
CA CYS A 82 5.03 -10.27 5.10
C CYS A 82 4.48 -9.47 6.29
N SER A 83 3.16 -9.49 6.55
CA SER A 83 2.54 -8.78 7.68
C SER A 83 3.12 -9.15 9.04
N LYS A 84 3.56 -10.41 9.20
CA LYS A 84 4.20 -10.94 10.41
C LYS A 84 5.57 -10.32 10.71
N LEU A 85 6.21 -9.69 9.72
CA LEU A 85 7.48 -9.01 9.89
C LEU A 85 7.32 -7.64 10.56
N ILE A 86 6.10 -7.10 10.58
CA ILE A 86 5.79 -5.79 11.14
C ILE A 86 5.31 -5.97 12.57
N SER A 87 6.04 -5.34 13.50
CA SER A 87 5.68 -5.29 14.91
C SER A 87 5.65 -3.85 15.41
N LYS A 88 5.03 -3.65 16.57
CA LYS A 88 4.96 -2.33 17.23
C LYS A 88 6.35 -1.76 17.55
N GLU A 89 7.32 -2.63 17.82
CA GLU A 89 8.65 -2.27 18.30
C GLU A 89 9.67 -2.18 17.17
N ASN A 90 9.45 -2.92 16.08
CA ASN A 90 10.29 -2.92 14.89
C ASN A 90 9.44 -3.23 13.66
N ASP A 91 9.42 -2.30 12.71
CA ASP A 91 8.65 -2.37 11.47
C ASP A 91 9.41 -3.11 10.34
N ARG A 92 10.70 -3.48 10.55
CA ARG A 92 11.59 -4.28 9.68
C ARG A 92 11.36 -4.00 8.20
N LEU A 93 11.21 -2.72 7.85
CA LEU A 93 10.61 -2.35 6.57
C LEU A 93 11.42 -2.80 5.35
N ASP A 94 12.75 -2.89 5.47
CA ASP A 94 13.62 -3.48 4.42
C ASP A 94 13.26 -4.94 4.12
N GLU A 95 12.97 -5.72 5.17
CA GLU A 95 12.59 -7.12 5.02
C GLU A 95 11.16 -7.27 4.51
N VAL A 96 10.27 -6.37 4.93
CA VAL A 96 8.92 -6.28 4.38
C VAL A 96 8.98 -5.97 2.88
N GLU A 97 9.80 -5.00 2.49
CA GLU A 97 10.04 -4.62 1.10
C GLU A 97 10.56 -5.80 0.28
N SER A 98 11.59 -6.50 0.79
CA SER A 98 12.13 -7.70 0.15
C SER A 98 11.09 -8.82 0.05
N CYS A 99 10.25 -9.00 1.06
CA CYS A 99 9.19 -10.01 1.08
C CYS A 99 8.10 -9.70 0.04
N VAL A 100 7.67 -8.44 -0.05
CA VAL A 100 6.69 -7.98 -1.04
C VAL A 100 7.25 -8.11 -2.47
N ASN A 101 8.56 -7.86 -2.66
CA ASN A 101 9.26 -8.10 -3.93
C ASN A 101 9.21 -9.58 -4.35
N GLY A 102 9.48 -10.50 -3.42
CA GLY A 102 9.36 -11.94 -3.66
C GLY A 102 7.93 -12.36 -4.03
N CYS A 103 6.92 -11.79 -3.35
CA CYS A 103 5.51 -11.98 -3.71
C CYS A 103 5.22 -11.47 -5.12
N SER A 104 5.70 -10.28 -5.47
CA SER A 104 5.50 -9.69 -6.79
C SER A 104 6.09 -10.55 -7.91
N GLN A 105 7.32 -11.04 -7.75
CA GLN A 105 7.95 -11.95 -8.71
C GLN A 105 7.17 -13.26 -8.86
N THR A 106 6.73 -13.84 -7.75
CA THR A 106 5.88 -15.04 -7.75
C THR A 106 4.60 -14.80 -8.55
N CYS A 107 3.98 -13.63 -8.39
CA CYS A 107 2.75 -13.27 -9.09
C CYS A 107 2.98 -13.03 -10.58
N VAL A 108 4.11 -12.46 -11.01
CA VAL A 108 4.46 -12.34 -12.43
C VAL A 108 4.55 -13.72 -13.09
N ILE A 109 5.15 -14.70 -12.39
CA ILE A 109 5.32 -16.07 -12.92
C ILE A 109 3.96 -16.76 -13.10
N ASN A 110 3.04 -16.58 -12.15
CA ASN A 110 1.72 -17.22 -12.18
C ASN A 110 0.69 -16.51 -13.08
N TYR A 111 0.83 -15.20 -13.31
CA TYR A 111 -0.06 -14.39 -14.15
C TYR A 111 0.54 -14.04 -15.53
N ARG A 112 1.44 -14.88 -16.06
CA ARG A 112 1.90 -14.71 -17.45
C ARG A 112 0.67 -14.80 -18.37
N PRO A 113 0.29 -13.73 -19.10
CA PRO A 113 -0.82 -13.82 -20.05
C PRO A 113 -0.45 -14.87 -21.09
N ALA A 114 -1.33 -15.84 -21.30
CA ALA A 114 -1.21 -16.79 -22.40
C ALA A 114 -1.20 -15.99 -23.70
N ASN A 115 -0.06 -15.99 -24.37
CA ASN A 115 0.17 -15.36 -25.66
C ASN A 115 -0.08 -16.36 -26.78
#